data_AF-A0A520RHI9-F1
#
_entry.id   AF-A0A520RHI9-F1
#
_cell.length_a   1.000
_cell.length_b   1.000
_cell.length_c   1.000
_cell.angle_alpha   90.00
_cell.angle_beta   90.00
_cell.angle_gamma   90.00
#
_symmetry.space_group_name_H-M   'P 1'
#
loop_
_entity.id
_entity.type
_entity.pdbx_description
1 polymer ?
#
loop_
_entity_poly.entity_id
_entity_poly.type
_entity_poly.pdbx_seq_one_letter_code
_entity_poly.pdbx_strand_id
1 'polypeptide(L)'
;MSPRQIEIGVIPGGLRYNVTQFEAAAGEFIELTLDNNGLIPHNWLLLQSGKMQDVIDAAVALGGSGLSKDFIPQTPDILQRITLVQPGKSISIQFRVPEKTGDYPYVCTFPGHSNLMRGVMKVLGKSDKVSAPLTETSSRRLALDALGRSKVQPFPEGTREKPYIIRTFMPEPDLGPEVLANHDRGYVAANY
;
A
#
# COMPACT_ATOMS: atom_id res chain seq x y z
N MET A 1 -4.37 27.38 17.15
CA MET A 1 -4.01 27.08 15.75
C MET A 1 -4.79 25.85 15.35
N SER A 2 -5.57 25.91 14.27
CA SER A 2 -6.29 24.73 13.77
C SER A 2 -5.29 23.68 13.27
N PRO A 3 -5.54 22.37 13.49
CA PRO A 3 -4.67 21.32 12.98
C PRO A 3 -4.56 21.41 11.46
N ARG A 4 -3.37 21.09 10.91
CA ARG A 4 -3.22 20.92 9.47
C ARG A 4 -3.90 19.62 9.07
N GLN A 5 -4.77 19.68 8.06
CA GLN A 5 -5.53 18.51 7.61
C GLN A 5 -4.74 17.72 6.57
N ILE A 6 -4.69 16.40 6.76
CA ILE A 6 -4.13 15.44 5.83
C ILE A 6 -5.20 14.39 5.54
N GLU A 7 -5.57 14.25 4.27
CA GLU A 7 -6.53 13.26 3.83
C GLU A 7 -5.81 12.18 3.03
N ILE A 8 -5.95 10.94 3.48
CA ILE A 8 -5.42 9.75 2.82
C ILE A 8 -6.61 8.90 2.41
N GLY A 9 -6.82 8.76 1.11
CA GLY A 9 -7.80 7.89 0.52
C GLY A 9 -7.23 6.52 0.15
N VAL A 10 -8.11 5.54 -0.01
CA VAL A 10 -7.79 4.25 -0.63
C VAL A 10 -8.11 4.31 -2.12
N ILE A 11 -7.19 3.86 -2.98
CA ILE A 11 -7.43 3.80 -4.42
C ILE A 11 -8.44 2.68 -4.71
N PRO A 12 -9.62 2.96 -5.30
CA PRO A 12 -10.60 1.93 -5.60
C PRO A 12 -10.03 0.82 -6.49
N GLY A 13 -10.28 -0.44 -6.12
CA GLY A 13 -9.74 -1.60 -6.83
C GLY A 13 -8.24 -1.85 -6.62
N GLY A 14 -7.56 -1.03 -5.81
CA GLY A 14 -6.14 -1.19 -5.48
C GLY A 14 -5.90 -1.36 -3.98
N LEU A 15 -4.86 -2.11 -3.62
CA LEU A 15 -4.36 -2.21 -2.24
C LEU A 15 -3.31 -1.13 -1.97
N ARG A 16 -3.67 0.14 -2.22
CA ARG A 16 -2.75 1.28 -2.14
C ARG A 16 -3.46 2.50 -1.57
N TYR A 17 -2.72 3.28 -0.79
CA TYR A 17 -3.15 4.63 -0.44
C TYR A 17 -2.92 5.57 -1.63
N ASN A 18 -3.78 6.59 -1.76
CA ASN A 18 -3.62 7.62 -2.78
C ASN A 18 -2.42 8.54 -2.49
N VAL A 19 -2.06 8.73 -1.22
CA VAL A 19 -0.90 9.46 -0.74
C VAL A 19 0.16 8.43 -0.35
N THR A 20 1.32 8.51 -0.99
CA THR A 20 2.48 7.64 -0.74
C THR A 20 3.52 8.31 0.15
N GLN A 21 3.55 9.64 0.14
CA GLN A 21 4.41 10.43 1.00
C GLN A 21 3.74 11.75 1.35
N PHE A 22 3.85 12.18 2.60
CA PHE A 22 3.57 13.56 2.98
C PHE A 22 4.64 14.09 3.92
N GLU A 23 4.91 15.38 3.86
CA GLU A 23 5.85 16.05 4.75
C GLU A 23 5.11 16.67 5.93
N ALA A 24 5.80 16.72 7.07
CA ALA A 24 5.29 17.28 8.29
C ALA A 24 6.40 18.01 9.07
N ALA A 25 6.08 19.15 9.68
CA ALA A 25 7.04 19.86 10.51
C ALA A 25 7.13 19.21 11.91
N ALA A 26 8.34 19.09 12.45
CA ALA A 26 8.58 18.56 13.79
C ALA A 26 7.72 19.27 14.85
N GLY A 27 6.95 18.50 15.61
CA GLY A 27 6.07 19.01 16.67
C GLY A 27 4.78 19.69 16.21
N GLU A 28 4.48 19.73 14.91
CA GLU A 28 3.22 20.28 14.42
C GLU A 28 2.01 19.40 14.82
N PHE A 29 0.82 19.98 14.80
CA PHE A 29 -0.42 19.27 15.11
C PHE A 29 -1.20 18.97 13.83
N ILE A 30 -1.46 17.69 13.56
CA ILE A 30 -2.10 17.20 12.34
C ILE A 30 -3.44 16.55 12.70
N GLU A 31 -4.43 16.79 11.86
CA GLU A 31 -5.65 16.00 11.75
C GLU A 31 -5.55 15.12 10.50
N LEU A 32 -5.49 13.81 10.69
CA LEU A 32 -5.36 12.84 9.61
C LEU A 32 -6.67 12.08 9.44
N THR A 33 -7.21 12.11 8.24
CA THR A 33 -8.42 11.37 7.85
C THR A 33 -8.02 10.23 6.93
N LEU A 34 -8.41 9.00 7.29
CA LEU A 34 -8.41 7.87 6.36
C LEU A 34 -9.80 7.75 5.74
N ASP A 35 -9.89 7.95 4.42
CA ASP A 35 -11.11 7.80 3.65
C ASP A 35 -11.10 6.47 2.85
N ASN A 36 -11.93 5.52 3.27
CA ASN A 36 -11.99 4.22 2.64
C ASN A 36 -13.03 4.18 1.52
N ASN A 37 -12.65 4.68 0.34
CA ASN A 37 -13.42 4.51 -0.90
C ASN A 37 -13.19 3.16 -1.59
N GLY A 38 -12.50 2.24 -0.92
CA GLY A 38 -12.25 0.87 -1.39
C GLY A 38 -13.44 -0.06 -1.16
N LEU A 39 -13.28 -1.31 -1.61
CA LEU A 39 -14.30 -2.35 -1.49
C LEU A 39 -14.14 -3.22 -0.22
N ILE A 40 -13.01 -3.09 0.47
CA ILE A 40 -12.68 -3.90 1.65
C ILE A 40 -12.20 -3.01 2.80
N PRO A 41 -12.18 -3.50 4.04
CA PRO A 41 -11.74 -2.71 5.18
C PRO A 41 -10.24 -2.43 5.17
N HIS A 42 -9.85 -1.25 5.64
CA HIS A 42 -8.45 -0.83 5.74
C HIS A 42 -8.19 -0.08 7.04
N ASN A 43 -7.04 -0.33 7.66
CA ASN A 43 -6.55 0.44 8.80
C ASN A 43 -5.37 1.32 8.35
N TRP A 44 -4.82 2.13 9.26
CA TRP A 44 -3.63 2.92 9.01
C TRP A 44 -2.82 3.02 10.30
N LEU A 45 -1.55 2.62 10.27
CA LEU A 45 -0.67 2.65 11.44
C LEU A 45 0.57 3.46 11.09
N LEU A 46 0.88 4.50 11.86
CA LEU A 46 2.13 5.24 11.82
C LEU A 46 3.14 4.59 12.75
N LEU A 47 4.34 4.32 12.24
CA LEU A 47 5.33 3.54 12.95
C LEU A 47 6.60 4.34 13.20
N GLN A 48 7.37 3.90 14.19
CA GLN A 48 8.75 4.36 14.37
C GLN A 48 9.62 4.01 13.16
N SER A 49 10.61 4.85 12.88
CA SER A 49 11.58 4.62 11.81
C SER A 49 12.28 3.27 11.96
N GLY A 50 12.32 2.48 10.88
CA GLY A 50 12.97 1.17 10.86
C GLY A 50 12.17 0.02 11.48
N LYS A 51 10.95 0.27 11.99
CA LYS A 51 10.12 -0.74 12.68
C LYS A 51 9.01 -1.38 11.84
N MET A 52 8.92 -1.04 10.55
CA MET A 52 7.82 -1.51 9.72
C MET A 52 7.69 -3.04 9.70
N GLN A 53 8.79 -3.76 9.48
CA GLN A 53 8.75 -5.22 9.35
C GLN A 53 8.34 -5.88 10.68
N ASP A 54 8.94 -5.47 11.80
CA ASP A 54 8.61 -5.96 13.14
C ASP A 54 7.10 -5.86 13.43
N VAL A 55 6.47 -4.74 13.06
CA VAL A 55 5.03 -4.51 13.25
C VAL A 55 4.19 -5.34 12.30
N ILE A 56 4.61 -5.51 11.04
CA ILE A 56 3.90 -6.37 10.07
C ILE A 56 3.91 -7.82 10.58
N ASP A 57 5.06 -8.32 11.02
CA ASP A 57 5.21 -9.69 11.51
C ASP A 57 4.36 -9.91 12.77
N ALA A 58 4.36 -8.93 13.69
CA ALA A 58 3.50 -8.96 14.87
C ALA A 58 2.00 -8.92 14.53
N ALA A 59 1.61 -8.19 13.48
CA ALA A 59 0.22 -8.16 13.02
C ALA A 59 -0.22 -9.49 12.41
N VAL A 60 0.66 -10.13 11.62
CA VAL A 60 0.44 -11.48 11.08
C VAL A 60 0.29 -12.49 12.23
N ALA A 61 1.11 -12.38 13.28
CA ALA A 61 1.06 -13.26 14.45
C ALA A 61 -0.26 -13.18 15.24
N LEU A 62 -1.09 -12.15 15.03
CA LEU A 62 -2.43 -12.08 15.64
C LEU A 62 -3.36 -13.20 15.13
N GLY A 63 -3.13 -13.70 13.90
CA GLY A 63 -3.91 -14.78 13.30
C GLY A 63 -5.42 -14.55 13.38
N GLY A 64 -6.15 -15.58 13.81
CA GLY A 64 -7.62 -15.53 13.96
C GLY A 64 -8.12 -14.49 14.97
N SER A 65 -7.28 -14.01 15.89
CA SER A 65 -7.63 -12.93 16.83
C SER A 65 -7.49 -11.52 16.23
N GLY A 66 -7.00 -11.41 15.01
CA GLY A 66 -6.70 -10.12 14.38
C GLY A 66 -7.94 -9.25 14.20
N LEU A 67 -9.09 -9.82 13.82
CA LEU A 67 -10.30 -9.03 13.54
C LEU A 67 -10.83 -8.29 14.78
N SER A 68 -10.81 -8.92 15.96
CA SER A 68 -11.25 -8.26 17.21
C SER A 68 -10.28 -7.19 17.71
N LYS A 69 -9.08 -7.12 17.11
CA LYS A 69 -8.03 -6.14 17.41
C LYS A 69 -7.78 -5.18 16.25
N ASP A 70 -8.66 -5.13 15.25
CA ASP A 70 -8.50 -4.32 14.03
C ASP A 70 -7.19 -4.61 13.25
N PHE A 71 -6.62 -5.80 13.45
CA PHE A 71 -5.29 -6.20 12.99
C PHE A 71 -4.15 -5.30 13.47
N ILE A 72 -4.30 -4.72 14.66
CA ILE A 72 -3.32 -3.84 15.29
C ILE A 72 -2.60 -4.60 16.41
N PRO A 73 -1.31 -4.94 16.26
CA PRO A 73 -0.56 -5.60 17.32
C PRO A 73 -0.29 -4.65 18.49
N GLN A 74 -0.11 -5.21 19.68
CA GLN A 74 0.28 -4.45 20.86
C GLN A 74 1.81 -4.31 20.88
N THR A 75 2.30 -3.16 20.41
CA THR A 75 3.74 -2.82 20.40
C THR A 75 3.94 -1.32 20.63
N PRO A 76 5.01 -0.90 21.32
CA PRO A 76 5.39 0.51 21.43
C PRO A 76 5.88 1.13 20.10
N ASP A 77 6.11 0.32 19.07
CA ASP A 77 6.60 0.78 17.77
C ASP A 77 5.52 1.52 16.94
N ILE A 78 4.24 1.39 17.32
CA ILE A 78 3.13 2.11 16.71
C ILE A 78 2.98 3.46 17.41
N LEU A 79 3.25 4.54 16.69
CA LEU A 79 3.12 5.91 17.19
C LEU A 79 1.67 6.37 17.20
N GLN A 80 0.94 6.12 16.12
CA GLN A 80 -0.45 6.52 15.93
C GLN A 80 -1.17 5.50 15.05
N ARG A 81 -2.49 5.44 15.15
CA ARG A 81 -3.30 4.48 14.40
C ARG A 81 -4.72 4.94 14.17
N ILE A 82 -5.25 4.54 13.03
CA ILE A 82 -6.67 4.49 12.73
C ILE A 82 -7.06 3.02 12.69
N THR A 83 -8.17 2.68 13.38
CA THR A 83 -8.74 1.33 13.41
C THR A 83 -9.25 0.90 12.03
N LEU A 84 -9.84 -0.30 11.95
CA LEU A 84 -10.28 -0.84 10.68
C LEU A 84 -11.49 -0.06 10.15
N VAL A 85 -11.28 0.76 9.12
CA VAL A 85 -12.31 1.58 8.47
C VAL A 85 -13.05 0.74 7.45
N GLN A 86 -14.37 0.67 7.58
CA GLN A 86 -15.25 -0.07 6.66
C GLN A 86 -15.36 0.63 5.29
N PRO A 87 -15.71 -0.09 4.21
CA PRO A 87 -15.96 0.49 2.89
C PRO A 87 -16.96 1.65 2.92
N GLY A 88 -16.66 2.73 2.20
CA GLY A 88 -17.46 3.96 2.13
C GLY A 88 -17.52 4.76 3.44
N LYS A 89 -16.60 4.50 4.38
CA LYS A 89 -16.49 5.23 5.64
C LYS A 89 -15.14 5.93 5.72
N SER A 90 -15.10 6.93 6.58
CA SER A 90 -13.89 7.70 6.87
C SER A 90 -13.73 7.85 8.39
N ILE A 91 -12.50 7.82 8.88
CA ILE A 91 -12.18 8.05 10.30
C ILE A 91 -11.03 9.04 10.37
N SER A 92 -11.13 10.00 11.30
CA SER A 92 -10.11 11.02 11.55
C SER A 92 -9.50 10.87 12.94
N ILE A 93 -8.20 11.11 13.04
CA ILE A 93 -7.46 11.22 14.30
C ILE A 93 -6.65 12.51 14.33
N GLN A 94 -6.41 13.04 15.53
CA GLN A 94 -5.54 14.19 15.72
C GLN A 94 -4.34 13.79 16.55
N PHE A 95 -3.14 14.16 16.11
CA PHE A 95 -1.91 13.84 16.81
C PHE A 95 -0.82 14.90 16.60
N ARG A 96 0.13 14.91 17.53
CA ARG A 96 1.33 15.74 17.41
C ARG A 96 2.42 14.96 16.71
N VAL A 97 3.02 15.56 15.69
CA VAL A 97 4.12 14.98 14.92
C VAL A 97 5.36 14.85 15.81
N PRO A 98 6.15 13.77 15.69
CA PRO A 98 7.39 13.61 16.44
C PRO A 98 8.32 14.82 16.30
N GLU A 99 9.07 15.15 17.35
CA GLU A 99 10.07 16.24 17.31
C GLU A 99 11.34 15.81 16.56
N LYS A 100 11.60 14.50 16.48
CA LYS A 100 12.77 13.95 15.78
C LYS A 100 12.50 13.89 14.28
N THR A 101 13.36 14.54 13.51
CA THR A 101 13.32 14.50 12.04
C THR A 101 13.64 13.11 11.50
N GLY A 102 13.13 12.81 10.31
CA GLY A 102 13.36 11.54 9.63
C GLY A 102 12.10 10.96 9.01
N ASP A 103 12.23 9.74 8.51
CA ASP A 103 11.19 9.03 7.78
C ASP A 103 10.41 8.11 8.73
N TYR A 104 9.10 8.32 8.81
CA TYR A 104 8.18 7.56 9.64
C TYR A 104 7.21 6.80 8.73
N PRO A 105 7.37 5.48 8.59
CA PRO A 105 6.52 4.71 7.71
C PRO A 105 5.10 4.61 8.26
N TYR A 106 4.12 4.58 7.36
CA TYR A 106 2.77 4.14 7.67
C TYR A 106 2.33 2.98 6.79
N VAL A 107 1.46 2.12 7.33
CA VAL A 107 1.10 0.85 6.70
C VAL A 107 -0.30 0.39 7.08
N CYS A 108 -0.95 -0.32 6.16
CA CYS A 108 -2.13 -1.14 6.44
C CYS A 108 -1.70 -2.54 6.87
N THR A 109 -2.10 -2.96 8.06
CA THR A 109 -1.79 -4.30 8.60
C THR A 109 -2.93 -5.29 8.45
N PHE A 110 -4.00 -4.92 7.74
CA PHE A 110 -5.00 -5.90 7.34
C PHE A 110 -4.33 -7.01 6.50
N PRO A 111 -4.67 -8.30 6.72
CA PRO A 111 -3.90 -9.41 6.18
C PRO A 111 -3.67 -9.31 4.67
N GLY A 112 -2.40 -9.43 4.25
CA GLY A 112 -2.00 -9.38 2.84
C GLY A 112 -1.85 -7.98 2.23
N HIS A 113 -2.24 -6.90 2.92
CA HIS A 113 -2.23 -5.55 2.34
C HIS A 113 -0.89 -4.84 2.48
N SER A 114 -0.13 -5.13 3.55
CA SER A 114 1.08 -4.39 3.94
C SER A 114 2.18 -4.30 2.87
N ASN A 115 2.21 -5.27 1.94
CA ASN A 115 3.15 -5.29 0.82
C ASN A 115 2.93 -4.16 -0.19
N LEU A 116 1.68 -3.74 -0.39
CA LEU A 116 1.32 -2.72 -1.38
C LEU A 116 0.80 -1.43 -0.73
N MET A 117 0.22 -1.54 0.45
CA MET A 117 -0.53 -0.48 1.11
C MET A 117 0.28 0.17 2.22
N ARG A 118 1.26 0.98 1.81
CA ARG A 118 2.20 1.67 2.70
C ARG A 118 2.66 2.99 2.11
N GLY A 119 3.17 3.86 2.96
CA GLY A 119 3.79 5.12 2.59
C GLY A 119 4.67 5.68 3.69
N VAL A 120 5.11 6.94 3.56
CA VAL A 120 6.06 7.56 4.49
C VAL A 120 5.63 8.98 4.85
N MET A 121 5.57 9.27 6.15
CA MET A 121 5.56 10.64 6.65
C MET A 121 7.00 11.11 6.84
N LYS A 122 7.39 12.19 6.18
CA LYS A 122 8.72 12.80 6.35
C LYS A 122 8.65 13.95 7.34
N VAL A 123 9.33 13.79 8.47
CA VAL A 123 9.41 14.84 9.49
C VAL A 123 10.59 15.75 9.20
N LEU A 124 10.29 17.01 8.91
CA LEU A 124 11.25 18.06 8.61
C LEU A 124 11.50 18.94 9.84
N GLY A 125 12.57 19.74 9.80
CA GLY A 125 12.82 20.76 10.81
C GLY A 125 11.74 21.84 10.80
N LYS A 126 11.53 22.52 11.92
CA LYS A 126 10.49 23.57 12.07
C LYS A 126 10.61 24.74 11.09
N SER A 127 11.78 24.93 10.48
CA SER A 127 12.07 26.01 9.51
C SER A 127 11.91 25.58 8.05
N ASP A 128 11.68 24.29 7.78
CA ASP A 128 11.64 23.77 6.43
C ASP A 128 10.26 23.98 5.81
N LYS A 129 10.21 24.30 4.52
CA LYS A 129 8.95 24.42 3.80
C LYS A 129 8.35 23.02 3.58
N VAL A 130 7.21 22.76 4.20
CA VAL A 130 6.43 21.54 3.96
C VAL A 130 5.84 21.60 2.55
N SER A 131 6.21 20.65 1.70
CA SER A 131 5.67 20.52 0.36
C SER A 131 4.33 19.77 0.33
N ALA A 132 3.61 19.85 -0.79
CA ALA A 132 2.34 19.15 -0.96
C ALA A 132 2.53 17.63 -0.92
N PRO A 133 1.57 16.85 -0.38
CA PRO A 133 1.63 15.39 -0.38
C PRO A 133 1.87 14.82 -1.79
N LEU A 134 2.76 13.83 -1.89
CA LEU A 134 2.96 13.07 -3.12
C LEU A 134 1.85 12.03 -3.25
N THR A 135 1.20 12.04 -4.41
CA THR A 135 0.16 11.07 -4.76
C THR A 135 0.76 9.87 -5.49
N GLU A 136 0.01 8.77 -5.55
CA GLU A 136 0.43 7.56 -6.28
C GLU A 136 0.75 7.89 -7.75
N THR A 137 -0.11 8.65 -8.41
CA THR A 137 0.07 9.09 -9.80
C THR A 137 1.35 9.92 -9.99
N SER A 138 1.63 10.88 -9.10
CA SER A 138 2.84 11.71 -9.22
C SER A 138 4.10 10.91 -8.89
N SER A 139 4.04 10.02 -7.89
CA SER A 139 5.12 9.11 -7.52
C SER A 139 5.48 8.17 -8.65
N ARG A 140 4.47 7.57 -9.29
CA ARG A 140 4.65 6.70 -10.45
C ARG A 140 5.29 7.46 -11.60
N ARG A 141 4.82 8.67 -11.91
CA ARG A 141 5.41 9.50 -12.98
C ARG A 141 6.88 9.84 -12.69
N LEU A 142 7.19 10.25 -11.47
CA LEU A 142 8.57 10.51 -11.03
C LEU A 142 9.46 9.27 -11.17
N ALA A 143 8.94 8.09 -10.79
CA ALA A 143 9.65 6.83 -10.96
C ALA A 143 9.88 6.48 -12.45
N LEU A 144 8.88 6.67 -13.32
CA LEU A 144 9.04 6.49 -14.77
C LEU A 144 10.07 7.47 -15.36
N ASP A 145 10.03 8.74 -14.97
CA ASP A 145 10.97 9.76 -15.44
C ASP A 145 12.41 9.49 -14.94
N ALA A 146 12.55 8.91 -13.74
CA ALA A 146 13.84 8.48 -13.20
C ALA A 146 14.36 7.23 -13.93
N LEU A 147 13.49 6.26 -14.22
CA LEU A 147 13.84 5.08 -15.02
C LEU A 147 14.20 5.46 -16.46
N GLY A 148 13.47 6.38 -17.09
CA GLY A 148 13.79 6.87 -18.44
C GLY A 148 15.12 7.61 -18.52
N ARG A 149 15.59 8.18 -17.41
CA ARG A 149 16.93 8.78 -17.27
C ARG A 149 18.00 7.75 -16.87
N SER A 150 17.59 6.60 -16.35
CA SER A 150 18.49 5.51 -16.02
C SER A 150 18.84 4.74 -17.29
N LYS A 151 20.10 4.27 -17.40
CA LYS A 151 20.49 3.30 -18.45
C LYS A 151 19.95 1.89 -18.18
N VAL A 152 19.19 1.71 -17.10
CA VAL A 152 18.57 0.44 -16.72
C VAL A 152 17.39 0.17 -17.65
N GLN A 153 17.46 -0.93 -18.41
CA GLN A 153 16.30 -1.40 -19.15
C GLN A 153 15.26 -1.93 -18.14
N PRO A 154 14.01 -1.42 -18.15
CA PRO A 154 12.96 -1.86 -17.23
C PRO A 154 12.39 -3.24 -17.59
N PHE A 155 12.94 -3.89 -18.61
CA PHE A 155 12.53 -5.21 -19.07
C PHE A 155 13.44 -6.25 -18.42
N PRO A 156 12.90 -7.39 -17.94
CA PRO A 156 13.74 -8.51 -17.51
C PRO A 156 14.66 -8.91 -18.66
N GLU A 157 15.93 -9.21 -18.38
CA GLU A 157 16.82 -9.84 -19.37
C GLU A 157 16.28 -11.25 -19.67
N GLY A 158 15.42 -11.33 -20.68
CA GLY A 158 14.68 -12.53 -21.06
C GLY A 158 13.94 -12.28 -22.37
N THR A 159 13.74 -13.35 -23.15
CA THR A 159 13.21 -13.32 -24.51
C THR A 159 11.97 -12.45 -24.65
N ARG A 160 11.94 -11.57 -25.67
CA ARG A 160 10.79 -10.75 -26.10
C ARG A 160 9.58 -11.58 -26.57
N GLU A 161 9.62 -12.90 -26.39
CA GLU A 161 8.54 -13.79 -26.75
C GLU A 161 7.42 -13.64 -25.73
N LYS A 162 6.20 -13.44 -26.22
CA LYS A 162 5.02 -13.26 -25.38
C LYS A 162 4.85 -14.54 -24.53
N PRO A 163 4.53 -14.42 -23.23
CA PRO A 163 4.32 -15.58 -22.40
C PRO A 163 3.21 -16.44 -23.00
N TYR A 164 3.45 -17.74 -23.07
CA TYR A 164 2.42 -18.71 -23.38
C TYR A 164 1.55 -18.90 -22.14
N ILE A 165 0.23 -18.73 -22.28
CA ILE A 165 -0.70 -19.13 -21.23
C ILE A 165 -1.01 -20.60 -21.46
N ILE A 166 -0.54 -21.46 -20.55
CA ILE A 166 -0.95 -22.86 -20.47
C ILE A 166 -2.06 -22.91 -19.41
N ARG A 167 -3.27 -23.32 -19.80
CA ARG A 167 -4.35 -23.51 -18.83
C ARG A 167 -4.18 -24.89 -18.18
N THR A 168 -3.80 -24.92 -16.92
CA THR A 168 -3.91 -26.13 -16.09
C THR A 168 -5.39 -26.29 -15.69
N PHE A 169 -6.25 -26.77 -16.60
CA PHE A 169 -7.65 -27.05 -16.26
C PHE A 169 -7.82 -28.54 -15.97
N MET A 170 -8.34 -28.85 -14.78
CA MET A 170 -8.74 -30.21 -14.37
C MET A 170 -9.85 -30.68 -15.34
N PRO A 171 -9.73 -31.85 -15.98
CA PRO A 171 -10.63 -32.21 -17.06
C PRO A 171 -12.06 -32.42 -16.54
N GLU A 172 -12.96 -31.53 -16.93
CA GLU A 172 -14.40 -31.79 -16.86
C GLU A 172 -14.71 -32.96 -17.82
N PRO A 173 -15.49 -33.98 -17.39
CA PRO A 173 -15.72 -35.21 -18.16
C PRO A 173 -16.48 -35.03 -19.47
N ASP A 174 -16.97 -33.82 -19.75
CA ASP A 174 -17.93 -33.54 -20.82
C ASP A 174 -17.30 -32.79 -22.01
N LEU A 175 -15.99 -32.52 -21.97
CA LEU A 175 -15.30 -31.79 -23.04
C LEU A 175 -15.08 -32.71 -24.25
N GLY A 176 -15.52 -32.25 -25.43
CA GLY A 176 -15.34 -32.98 -26.69
C GLY A 176 -13.87 -33.23 -27.04
N PRO A 177 -13.57 -34.24 -27.88
CA PRO A 177 -12.21 -34.68 -28.19
C PRO A 177 -11.32 -33.58 -28.80
N GLU A 178 -11.92 -32.58 -29.45
CA GLU A 178 -11.19 -31.44 -30.02
C GLU A 178 -10.64 -30.46 -28.97
N VAL A 179 -11.31 -30.35 -27.82
CA VAL A 179 -10.85 -29.49 -26.71
C VAL A 179 -9.71 -30.17 -25.96
N LEU A 180 -9.80 -31.49 -25.75
CA LEU A 180 -8.72 -32.31 -25.19
C LEU A 180 -7.46 -32.30 -26.07
N ALA A 181 -7.58 -32.37 -27.39
CA ALA A 181 -6.43 -32.35 -28.29
C ALA A 181 -5.61 -31.04 -28.25
N ASN A 182 -6.18 -29.96 -27.71
CA ASN A 182 -5.56 -28.63 -27.68
C ASN A 182 -5.30 -28.10 -26.27
N HIS A 183 -5.61 -28.86 -25.21
CA HIS A 183 -5.56 -28.38 -23.83
C HIS A 183 -4.15 -27.97 -23.34
N ASP A 184 -3.11 -28.62 -23.86
CA ASP A 184 -1.71 -28.35 -23.52
C ASP A 184 -1.01 -27.35 -24.44
N ARG A 185 -1.72 -26.87 -25.47
CA ARG A 185 -1.12 -25.95 -26.44
C ARG A 185 -1.17 -24.55 -25.84
N GLY A 186 -0.01 -24.08 -25.38
CA GLY A 186 0.14 -22.69 -24.97
C GLY A 186 -0.27 -21.75 -26.11
N TYR A 187 -1.10 -20.75 -25.80
CA TYR A 187 -1.45 -19.69 -26.76
C TYR A 187 -0.69 -18.41 -26.43
N VAL A 188 -0.31 -17.69 -27.48
CA VAL A 188 0.34 -16.38 -27.40
C VAL A 188 -0.63 -15.37 -26.78
N ALA A 189 -0.26 -14.77 -25.64
CA ALA A 189 -1.13 -13.93 -24.80
C ALA A 189 -1.73 -12.65 -25.43
N ALA A 190 -1.50 -12.37 -26.73
CA ALA A 190 -1.96 -11.13 -27.35
C ALA A 190 -3.39 -11.15 -27.89
N ASN A 191 -4.07 -12.30 -27.86
CA ASN A 191 -5.42 -12.46 -28.40
C ASN A 191 -6.48 -12.68 -27.30
N TYR A 192 -6.22 -12.21 -26.08
CA TYR A 192 -7.20 -12.10 -25.00
C TYR A 192 -7.55 -10.63 -24.75
#